data_AF-A0A286UTK4-F1
#
_entry.id   AF-A0A286UTK4-F1
#
_cell.length_a   1.000
_cell.length_b   1.000
_cell.length_c   1.000
_cell.angle_alpha   90.00
_cell.angle_beta   90.00
_cell.angle_gamma   90.00
#
_symmetry.space_group_name_H-M   'P 1'
#
loop_
_entity.id
_entity.type
_entity.pdbx_description
1 polymer ?
#
loop_
_entity_poly.entity_id
_entity_poly.type
_entity_poly.pdbx_seq_one_letter_code
_entity_poly.pdbx_strand_id
1 'polypeptide(L)'
;MSRNPGSAPPPVPPPVPPPGLPPVPPPGPQQNPQVYVKEISINKPPIFTGATNRARKWLADIRAYLMLNQAVYNNDEKRILFALSYMRSTDYNAGLSEAEKWADLWMEQHWNNLRL
;
A
#
# COMPACT_ATOMS: atom_id res chain seq x y z
N MET A 1 -24.35 -43.95 -83.11
CA MET A 1 -24.57 -43.38 -81.76
C MET A 1 -23.21 -43.21 -81.11
N SER A 2 -22.65 -41.99 -81.06
CA SER A 2 -21.28 -41.72 -80.59
C SER A 2 -21.30 -40.88 -79.32
N ARG A 3 -20.61 -41.35 -78.26
CA ARG A 3 -20.47 -40.70 -76.95
C ARG A 3 -19.48 -39.54 -77.02
N ASN A 4 -19.83 -38.39 -76.45
CA ASN A 4 -18.95 -37.25 -76.24
C ASN A 4 -18.15 -37.45 -74.91
N PRO A 5 -16.83 -37.18 -74.84
CA PRO A 5 -16.06 -37.32 -73.61
C PRO A 5 -16.32 -36.15 -72.65
N GLY A 6 -16.39 -36.44 -71.35
CA GLY A 6 -16.74 -35.49 -70.29
C GLY A 6 -15.72 -34.37 -70.09
N SER A 7 -16.23 -33.15 -69.94
CA SER A 7 -15.47 -31.96 -69.57
C SER A 7 -15.07 -32.01 -68.09
N ALA A 8 -13.78 -31.84 -67.80
CA ALA A 8 -13.28 -31.65 -66.43
C ALA A 8 -13.77 -30.31 -65.84
N PRO A 9 -13.99 -30.21 -64.51
CA PRO A 9 -14.34 -28.95 -63.87
C PRO A 9 -13.14 -27.97 -63.87
N PRO A 10 -13.38 -26.65 -63.86
CA PRO A 10 -12.32 -25.65 -63.87
C PRO A 10 -11.53 -25.64 -62.54
N PRO A 11 -10.26 -25.19 -62.55
CA PRO A 11 -9.44 -25.10 -61.34
C PRO A 11 -9.97 -24.00 -60.41
N VAL A 12 -10.00 -24.30 -59.10
CA VAL A 12 -10.40 -23.36 -58.05
C VAL A 12 -9.31 -22.29 -57.88
N PRO A 13 -9.64 -20.99 -57.76
CA PRO A 13 -8.65 -19.96 -57.50
C PRO A 13 -8.01 -20.12 -56.11
N PRO A 14 -6.76 -19.68 -55.90
CA PRO A 14 -6.08 -19.78 -54.62
C PRO A 14 -6.76 -18.90 -53.54
N PRO A 15 -6.66 -19.25 -52.24
CA PRO A 15 -7.20 -18.45 -51.16
C PRO A 15 -6.51 -17.09 -51.07
N VAL A 16 -7.28 -16.02 -50.85
CA VAL A 16 -6.75 -14.67 -50.58
C VAL A 16 -6.12 -14.66 -49.18
N PRO A 17 -4.95 -14.01 -48.97
CA PRO A 17 -4.39 -13.85 -47.63
C PRO A 17 -5.36 -13.05 -46.72
N PRO A 18 -5.44 -13.37 -45.43
CA PRO A 18 -6.26 -12.59 -44.50
C PRO A 18 -5.73 -11.14 -44.46
N PRO A 19 -6.62 -10.14 -44.29
CA PRO A 19 -6.21 -8.75 -44.08
C PRO A 19 -5.25 -8.66 -42.89
N GLY A 20 -4.10 -8.02 -43.11
CA GLY A 20 -3.12 -7.79 -42.04
C GLY A 20 -3.76 -7.06 -40.87
N LEU A 21 -3.58 -7.58 -39.66
CA LEU A 21 -4.00 -6.92 -38.44
C LEU A 21 -3.33 -5.53 -38.34
N PRO A 22 -4.01 -4.50 -37.83
CA PRO A 22 -3.40 -3.20 -37.61
C PRO A 22 -2.23 -3.32 -36.62
N PRO A 23 -1.21 -2.45 -36.71
CA PRO A 23 -0.08 -2.46 -35.78
C PRO A 23 -0.59 -2.26 -34.34
N VAL A 24 -0.18 -3.15 -33.44
CA VAL A 24 -0.43 -2.98 -32.00
C VAL A 24 0.30 -1.71 -31.54
N PRO A 25 -0.38 -0.76 -30.85
CA PRO A 25 0.29 0.41 -30.31
C PRO A 25 1.38 -0.02 -29.30
N PRO A 26 2.50 0.72 -29.22
CA PRO A 26 3.57 0.39 -28.28
C PRO A 26 3.02 0.35 -26.84
N PRO A 27 3.53 -0.54 -25.97
CA PRO A 27 3.17 -0.52 -24.56
C PRO A 27 3.42 0.89 -24.02
N GLY A 28 2.37 1.55 -23.55
CA GLY A 28 2.52 2.79 -22.78
C GLY A 28 3.42 2.53 -21.57
N PRO A 29 3.97 3.58 -20.93
CA PRO A 29 4.79 3.41 -19.73
C PRO A 29 4.06 2.50 -18.75
N GLN A 30 4.61 1.30 -18.52
CA GLN A 30 4.13 0.38 -17.51
C GLN A 30 4.19 1.14 -16.19
N GLN A 31 3.05 1.56 -15.69
CA GLN A 31 2.95 1.99 -14.30
C GLN A 31 3.34 0.76 -13.49
N ASN A 32 4.54 0.78 -12.89
CA ASN A 32 4.91 -0.20 -11.88
C ASN A 32 3.72 -0.31 -10.92
N PRO A 33 3.16 -1.52 -10.69
CA PRO A 33 2.12 -1.66 -9.68
C PRO A 33 2.73 -1.18 -8.37
N GLN A 34 2.33 0.01 -7.94
CA GLN A 34 2.64 0.50 -6.61
C GLN A 34 1.94 -0.48 -5.67
N VAL A 35 2.71 -1.39 -5.08
CA VAL A 35 2.18 -2.38 -4.13
C VAL A 35 1.74 -1.58 -2.91
N TYR A 36 0.46 -1.24 -2.87
CA TYR A 36 -0.13 -0.53 -1.74
C TYR A 36 -0.27 -1.52 -0.58
N VAL A 37 0.64 -1.43 0.37
CA VAL A 37 0.57 -2.22 1.60
C VAL A 37 -0.49 -1.60 2.51
N LYS A 38 -1.59 -2.32 2.73
CA LYS A 38 -2.69 -1.88 3.60
C LYS A 38 -2.42 -2.23 5.07
N GLU A 39 -2.72 -1.28 5.96
CA GLU A 39 -2.68 -1.49 7.40
C GLU A 39 -3.82 -2.41 7.90
N ILE A 40 -3.48 -3.34 8.77
CA ILE A 40 -4.38 -4.22 9.50
C ILE A 40 -4.80 -3.51 10.80
N SER A 41 -6.05 -3.06 10.82
CA SER A 41 -6.65 -2.32 11.96
C SER A 41 -7.35 -3.24 12.97
N ILE A 42 -6.60 -4.14 13.61
CA ILE A 42 -7.12 -5.02 14.69
C ILE A 42 -6.42 -4.64 16.00
N ASN A 43 -7.18 -4.59 17.11
CA ASN A 43 -6.66 -4.30 18.46
C ASN A 43 -5.77 -3.05 18.50
N LYS A 44 -6.31 -1.90 18.06
CA LYS A 44 -5.57 -0.65 18.10
C LYS A 44 -5.11 -0.35 19.54
N PRO A 45 -3.86 0.14 19.72
CA PRO A 45 -3.35 0.49 21.03
C PRO A 45 -4.25 1.54 21.72
N PRO A 46 -4.36 1.53 23.05
CA PRO A 46 -5.09 2.58 23.75
C PRO A 46 -4.28 3.89 23.74
N ILE A 47 -4.97 5.01 23.98
CA ILE A 47 -4.33 6.30 24.22
C ILE A 47 -3.49 6.24 25.51
N PHE A 48 -2.31 6.84 25.46
CA PHE A 48 -1.44 7.02 26.62
C PHE A 48 -1.44 8.48 27.08
N THR A 49 -1.83 8.70 28.33
CA THR A 49 -1.96 10.02 28.95
C THR A 49 -0.75 10.42 29.80
N GLY A 50 0.26 9.55 29.92
CA GLY A 50 1.48 9.80 30.71
C GLY A 50 1.57 9.02 32.03
N ALA A 51 0.60 8.16 32.31
CA ALA A 51 0.59 7.32 33.51
C ALA A 51 1.74 6.29 33.50
N THR A 52 2.83 6.57 34.21
CA THR A 52 4.08 5.76 34.22
C THR A 52 3.85 4.29 34.59
N ASN A 53 2.93 4.00 35.51
CA ASN A 53 2.55 2.63 35.88
C ASN A 53 1.89 1.82 34.74
N ARG A 54 1.36 2.50 33.71
CA ARG A 54 0.77 1.87 32.52
C ARG A 54 1.71 1.87 31.32
N ALA A 55 2.81 2.62 31.37
CA ALA A 55 3.72 2.82 30.24
C ALA A 55 4.25 1.49 29.67
N ARG A 56 4.67 0.55 30.53
CA ARG A 56 5.18 -0.75 30.08
C ARG A 56 4.14 -1.56 29.30
N LYS A 57 2.90 -1.60 29.80
CA LYS A 57 1.81 -2.30 29.13
C LYS A 57 1.48 -1.63 27.80
N TRP A 58 1.36 -0.31 27.80
CA TRP A 58 1.10 0.46 26.59
C TRP A 58 2.17 0.25 25.51
N LEU A 59 3.44 0.25 25.87
CA LEU A 59 4.54 -0.05 24.93
C LEU A 59 4.45 -1.46 24.35
N ALA A 60 3.99 -2.44 25.13
CA ALA A 60 3.77 -3.80 24.63
C ALA A 60 2.63 -3.83 23.59
N ASP A 61 1.54 -3.09 23.84
CA ASP A 61 0.42 -2.97 22.91
C ASP A 61 0.84 -2.28 21.59
N ILE A 62 1.61 -1.18 21.69
CA ILE A 62 2.20 -0.49 20.53
C ILE A 62 3.10 -1.45 19.74
N ARG A 63 3.99 -2.17 20.41
CA ARG A 63 4.91 -3.11 19.75
C ARG A 63 4.16 -4.22 19.02
N ALA A 64 3.13 -4.80 19.64
CA ALA A 64 2.33 -5.85 19.01
C ALA A 64 1.65 -5.34 17.73
N TYR A 65 1.10 -4.12 17.77
CA TYR A 65 0.48 -3.49 16.60
C TYR A 65 1.48 -3.24 15.47
N LEU A 66 2.67 -2.73 15.81
CA LEU A 66 3.73 -2.47 14.84
C LEU A 66 4.28 -3.75 14.21
N MET A 67 4.37 -4.85 14.98
CA MET A 67 4.77 -6.16 14.45
C MET A 67 3.75 -6.70 13.44
N LEU A 68 2.46 -6.55 13.73
CA LEU A 68 1.38 -6.94 12.80
C LEU A 68 1.42 -6.11 11.50
N ASN A 69 1.78 -4.83 11.62
CA ASN A 69 1.80 -3.86 10.54
C ASN A 69 3.22 -3.54 10.03
N GLN A 70 4.17 -4.46 10.18
CA GLN A 70 5.59 -4.22 9.87
C GLN A 70 5.84 -3.79 8.41
N ALA A 71 4.99 -4.23 7.48
CA ALA A 71 5.12 -3.86 6.07
C ALA A 71 4.69 -2.39 5.82
N VAL A 72 3.84 -1.83 6.69
CA VAL A 72 3.45 -0.41 6.66
C VAL A 72 4.45 0.44 7.45
N TYR A 73 4.74 0.04 8.69
CA TYR A 73 5.70 0.68 9.60
C TYR A 73 7.08 0.02 9.50
N ASN A 74 7.66 0.11 8.30
CA ASN A 74 8.85 -0.62 7.89
C ASN A 74 10.18 0.05 8.28
N ASN A 75 10.15 1.24 8.87
CA ASN A 75 11.31 1.94 9.40
C ASN A 75 10.99 2.49 10.79
N ASP A 76 12.03 2.92 11.50
CA ASP A 76 11.88 3.37 12.87
C ASP A 76 11.18 4.73 12.95
N GLU A 77 11.34 5.61 11.95
CA GLU A 77 10.65 6.90 11.90
C GLU A 77 9.12 6.73 11.90
N LYS A 78 8.59 5.86 11.04
CA LYS A 78 7.15 5.57 10.97
C LYS A 78 6.64 4.93 12.26
N ARG A 79 7.44 4.05 12.88
CA ARG A 79 7.09 3.41 14.15
C ARG A 79 7.02 4.41 15.29
N ILE A 80 7.98 5.33 15.35
CA ILE A 80 8.03 6.40 16.35
C ILE A 80 6.86 7.35 16.15
N LEU A 81 6.64 7.85 14.93
CA LEU A 81 5.51 8.73 14.62
C LEU A 81 4.16 8.08 14.96
N PHE A 82 4.01 6.78 14.69
CA PHE A 82 2.84 6.03 15.12
C PHE A 82 2.69 6.04 16.64
N ALA A 83 3.73 5.70 17.40
CA ALA A 83 3.65 5.69 18.86
C ALA A 83 3.29 7.06 19.44
N LEU A 84 3.91 8.13 18.92
CA LEU A 84 3.63 9.51 19.32
C LEU A 84 2.18 9.92 19.05
N SER A 85 1.57 9.43 17.96
CA SER A 85 0.16 9.74 17.65
C SER A 85 -0.85 9.22 18.69
N TYR A 86 -0.45 8.27 19.53
CA TYR A 86 -1.25 7.72 20.63
C TYR A 86 -0.91 8.36 22.00
N MET A 87 0.07 9.27 22.06
CA MET A 87 0.42 10.04 23.26
C MET A 87 -0.42 11.32 23.29
N ARG A 88 -1.62 11.23 23.89
CA ARG A 88 -2.60 12.32 23.89
C ARG A 88 -3.44 12.39 25.17
N SER A 89 -4.02 13.56 25.42
CA SER A 89 -5.03 13.71 26.47
C SER A 89 -6.32 13.01 26.06
N THR A 90 -7.02 12.45 27.06
CA THR A 90 -8.39 11.94 26.90
C THR A 90 -9.45 13.01 27.16
N ASP A 91 -9.05 14.15 27.73
CA ASP A 91 -9.91 15.30 28.00
C ASP A 91 -9.34 16.52 27.28
N TYR A 92 -10.13 17.10 26.38
CA TYR A 92 -9.74 18.27 25.59
C TYR A 92 -9.74 19.56 26.41
N ASN A 93 -10.42 19.58 27.57
CA ASN A 93 -10.51 20.74 28.45
C ASN A 93 -9.44 20.72 29.55
N ALA A 94 -8.91 19.54 29.86
CA ALA A 94 -7.65 19.43 30.59
C ALA A 94 -6.55 19.75 29.58
N GLY A 95 -5.72 20.75 29.85
CA GLY A 95 -4.57 21.08 29.00
C GLY A 95 -3.65 19.87 28.75
N LEU A 96 -2.55 20.10 28.02
CA LEU A 96 -1.63 19.03 27.58
C LEU A 96 -1.33 18.01 28.68
N SER A 97 -1.62 16.75 28.38
CA SER A 97 -1.23 15.60 29.21
C SER A 97 0.29 15.46 29.26
N GLU A 98 0.81 14.78 30.28
CA GLU A 98 2.26 14.53 30.39
C GLU A 98 2.81 13.79 29.17
N ALA A 99 2.01 12.89 28.59
CA ALA A 99 2.39 12.20 27.36
C ALA A 99 2.49 13.15 26.16
N GLU A 100 1.57 14.11 26.01
CA GLU A 100 1.66 15.09 24.92
C GLU A 100 2.89 15.96 25.06
N LYS A 101 3.22 16.40 26.28
CA LYS A 101 4.44 17.15 26.54
C LYS A 101 5.69 16.36 26.13
N TRP A 102 5.73 15.06 26.45
CA TRP A 102 6.85 14.21 26.02
C TRP A 102 6.89 14.04 24.50
N ALA A 103 5.73 13.93 23.84
CA ALA A 103 5.65 13.82 22.40
C ALA A 103 6.12 15.10 21.70
N ASP A 104 5.67 16.26 22.16
CA ASP A 104 6.08 17.58 21.65
C ASP A 104 7.59 17.77 21.81
N LEU A 105 8.14 17.49 23.01
CA LEU A 105 9.59 17.56 23.25
C LEU A 105 10.40 16.65 22.34
N TRP A 106 9.91 15.42 22.08
CA TRP A 106 10.58 14.52 21.16
C TRP A 106 10.58 15.08 19.74
N MET A 107 9.42 15.59 19.29
CA MET A 107 9.26 16.19 17.96
C MET A 107 10.16 17.40 17.77
N GLU A 108 10.25 18.30 18.76
CA GLU A 108 11.14 19.47 18.71
C GLU A 108 12.62 19.06 18.57
N GLN A 109 13.05 18.04 19.31
CA GLN A 109 14.45 17.58 19.27
C GLN A 109 14.80 16.82 18.00
N HIS A 110 13.85 16.09 17.43
CA HIS A 110 14.11 15.13 16.36
C HIS A 110 13.49 15.53 15.02
N TRP A 111 12.86 16.71 14.92
CA TRP A 111 12.24 17.22 13.71
C TRP A 111 13.16 17.12 12.49
N ASN A 112 14.41 17.59 12.62
CA ASN A 112 15.37 17.59 11.50
C ASN A 112 15.83 16.18 11.09
N ASN A 113 15.64 15.19 11.95
CA ASN A 113 16.02 13.79 11.69
C ASN A 113 14.88 13.01 11.02
N LEU A 114 13.65 13.52 11.08
CA LEU A 114 12.53 13.01 10.33
C LEU A 114 12.76 13.38 8.86
N ARG A 115 13.36 12.46 8.09
CA ARG A 115 13.51 12.56 6.63
C ARG A 115 12.16 12.37 5.93
N LEU A 116 11.20 13.25 6.23
CA LEU A 116 9.90 13.34 5.57
C LEU A 116 10.01 14.07 4.22
#